data_AF-A0A7W1AJG9-F1
#
_entry.id   AF-A0A7W1AJG9-F1
#
_cell.length_a   1.000
_cell.length_b   1.000
_cell.length_c   1.000
_cell.angle_alpha   90.00
_cell.angle_beta   90.00
_cell.angle_gamma   90.00
#
_symmetry.space_group_name_H-M   'P 1'
#
loop_
_entity.id
_entity.type
_entity.pdbx_description
1 polymer ?
#
loop_
_entity_poly.entity_id
_entity_poly.type
_entity_poly.pdbx_seq_one_letter_code
_entity_poly.pdbx_strand_id
1 'polypeptide(L)'
;SLGPTHDLAAQIDITDEHAATLNALDVALKRLEQVAERQARVVECRFFGGLSVEDTATALGISPRTAKRDWTFARAWLRREMQLEAGPLD
;
A
#
# COMPACT_ATOMS: atom_id res chain seq x y z
N SER A 1 25.24 41.01 3.90
CA SER A 1 24.77 40.39 5.15
C SER A 1 23.73 39.36 4.76
N LEU A 2 24.07 38.07 4.86
CA LEU A 2 23.18 36.97 4.50
C LEU A 2 22.04 36.93 5.52
N GLY A 3 20.80 37.08 5.07
CA GLY A 3 19.63 36.76 5.90
C GLY A 3 19.63 35.27 6.22
N PRO A 4 19.06 34.84 7.36
CA PRO A 4 19.03 33.43 7.70
C PRO A 4 18.22 32.69 6.64
N THR A 5 18.95 31.84 5.94
CA THR A 5 18.50 30.84 4.98
C THR A 5 17.37 30.01 5.58
N HIS A 6 16.39 29.70 4.74
CA HIS A 6 15.38 28.65 4.91
C HIS A 6 15.91 27.47 5.76
N ASP A 7 15.35 27.23 6.94
CA ASP A 7 15.42 25.89 7.54
C ASP A 7 14.13 25.17 7.17
N LEU A 8 14.12 24.67 5.93
CA LEU A 8 13.07 23.85 5.33
C LEU A 8 13.31 22.36 5.62
N ALA A 9 14.02 22.04 6.71
CA ALA A 9 13.96 20.71 7.28
C ALA A 9 12.69 20.63 8.14
N ALA A 10 11.53 20.76 7.48
CA ALA A 10 10.25 20.39 8.06
C ALA A 10 10.41 18.97 8.60
N GLN A 11 10.47 18.87 9.92
CA GLN A 11 10.55 17.62 10.66
C GLN A 11 9.49 16.67 10.11
N ILE A 12 9.94 15.59 9.48
CA ILE A 12 9.08 14.44 9.29
C ILE A 12 8.96 13.81 10.68
N ASP A 13 8.00 14.31 11.46
CA ASP A 13 7.57 13.67 12.70
C ASP A 13 6.81 12.40 12.31
N ILE A 14 7.55 11.36 11.89
CA ILE A 14 7.00 10.03 11.71
C ILE A 14 6.69 9.57 13.12
N THR A 15 5.46 9.81 13.57
CA THR A 15 5.01 9.28 14.84
C THR A 15 5.14 7.74 14.79
N ASP A 16 5.48 7.15 15.93
CA ASP A 16 5.74 5.71 16.06
C ASP A 16 4.57 4.85 15.53
N GLU A 17 3.35 5.35 15.66
CA GLU A 17 2.11 4.74 15.13
C GLU A 17 2.07 4.66 13.59
N HIS A 18 2.55 5.70 12.89
CA HIS A 18 2.63 5.68 11.43
C HIS A 18 3.70 4.71 10.94
N ALA A 19 4.85 4.64 11.63
CA ALA A 19 5.91 3.67 11.34
C ALA A 19 5.41 2.23 11.55
N ALA A 20 4.70 1.97 12.65
CA ALA A 20 4.10 0.67 12.93
C ALA A 20 3.05 0.28 11.88
N THR A 21 2.21 1.22 11.43
CA THR A 21 1.21 0.99 10.39
C THR A 21 1.85 0.64 9.04
N LEU A 22 2.91 1.35 8.65
CA LEU A 22 3.63 1.05 7.42
C LEU A 22 4.32 -0.32 7.45
N ASN A 23 4.89 -0.69 8.60
CA ASN A 23 5.47 -2.02 8.81
C ASN A 23 4.39 -3.12 8.69
N ALA A 24 3.25 -2.95 9.36
CA ALA A 24 2.13 -3.89 9.28
C ALA A 24 1.61 -4.05 7.84
N LEU A 25 1.57 -2.97 7.06
CA LEU A 25 1.20 -3.02 5.64
C LEU A 25 2.23 -3.80 4.80
N ASP A 26 3.53 -3.58 5.01
CA ASP A 26 4.60 -4.31 4.30
C ASP A 26 4.54 -5.83 4.59
N VAL A 27 4.36 -6.20 5.87
CA VAL A 27 4.18 -7.60 6.27
C VAL A 27 2.93 -8.21 5.64
N ALA A 28 1.79 -7.50 5.71
CA ALA A 28 0.55 -7.98 5.10
C ALA A 28 0.68 -8.13 3.58
N LEU A 29 1.35 -7.21 2.89
CA LEU A 29 1.55 -7.30 1.44
C LEU A 29 2.42 -8.49 1.05
N LYS A 30 3.51 -8.75 1.79
CA LYS A 30 4.34 -9.95 1.59
C LYS A 30 3.52 -11.23 1.77
N ARG A 31 2.61 -11.29 2.74
CA ARG A 31 1.71 -12.43 2.91
C ARG A 31 0.69 -12.55 1.79
N LEU A 32 0.13 -11.43 1.33
CA LEU A 32 -0.79 -11.41 0.19
C LEU A 32 -0.11 -11.99 -1.05
N GLU A 33 1.15 -11.64 -1.30
CA GLU A 33 1.93 -12.15 -2.43
C GLU A 33 2.03 -13.69 -2.41
N GLN A 34 2.23 -14.28 -1.24
CA GLN A 34 2.32 -15.75 -1.09
C GLN A 34 1.00 -16.47 -1.39
N VAL A 35 -0.15 -15.87 -1.09
CA VAL A 35 -1.47 -16.52 -1.23
C VAL A 35 -2.22 -16.09 -2.49
N ALA A 36 -1.88 -14.92 -3.05
CA ALA A 36 -2.63 -14.25 -4.11
C ALA A 36 -1.70 -13.27 -4.87
N GLU A 37 -0.65 -13.81 -5.50
CA GLU A 37 0.40 -13.06 -6.21
C GLU A 37 -0.14 -11.98 -7.17
N ARG A 38 -1.14 -12.30 -8.01
CA ARG A 38 -1.69 -11.32 -8.97
C ARG A 38 -2.35 -10.14 -8.27
N GLN A 39 -2.99 -10.37 -7.12
CA GLN A 39 -3.63 -9.33 -6.33
C GLN A 39 -2.61 -8.44 -5.63
N ALA A 40 -1.48 -9.01 -5.17
CA ALA A 40 -0.35 -8.22 -4.68
C ALA A 40 0.22 -7.32 -5.78
N ARG A 41 0.45 -7.85 -6.99
CA ARG A 41 0.88 -7.05 -8.15
C ARG A 41 -0.10 -5.95 -8.54
N VAL A 42 -1.41 -6.21 -8.42
CA VAL A 42 -2.42 -5.15 -8.61
C VAL A 42 -2.29 -4.04 -7.56
N VAL A 43 -1.95 -4.37 -6.31
CA VAL A 43 -1.69 -3.37 -5.27
C VAL A 43 -0.44 -2.56 -5.62
N GLU A 44 0.64 -3.22 -6.05
CA GLU A 44 1.85 -2.54 -6.46
C GLU A 44 1.63 -1.54 -7.57
N CYS A 45 0.97 -1.95 -8.66
CA CYS A 45 0.64 -1.06 -9.77
C CYS A 45 -0.19 0.14 -9.31
N ARG A 46 -1.28 -0.11 -8.56
CA ARG A 46 -2.28 0.92 -8.26
C ARG A 46 -1.89 1.85 -7.13
N PHE A 47 -1.24 1.32 -6.10
CA PHE A 47 -0.93 2.07 -4.89
C PHE A 47 0.48 2.67 -4.95
N PHE A 48 1.49 1.89 -5.31
CA PHE A 48 2.86 2.38 -5.40
C PHE A 48 3.19 2.99 -6.77
N GLY A 49 2.70 2.37 -7.85
CA GLY A 49 2.89 2.88 -9.19
C GLY A 49 1.94 4.02 -9.58
N GLY A 50 0.83 4.21 -8.84
CA GLY A 50 -0.18 5.21 -9.16
C GLY A 50 -0.98 4.94 -10.44
N LEU A 51 -0.97 3.69 -10.95
CA LEU A 51 -1.61 3.33 -12.21
C LEU A 51 -3.14 3.32 -12.11
N SER A 52 -3.80 3.66 -13.22
CA SER A 52 -5.25 3.47 -13.40
C SER A 52 -5.62 1.98 -13.48
N VAL A 53 -6.92 1.65 -13.53
CA VAL A 53 -7.34 0.23 -13.65
C VAL A 53 -6.94 -0.30 -15.01
N GLU A 54 -7.08 0.54 -16.03
CA GLU A 54 -6.78 0.29 -17.42
C GLU A 54 -5.28 0.10 -17.64
N ASP A 55 -4.44 0.95 -17.04
CA ASP A 55 -2.99 0.82 -17.11
C ASP A 55 -2.51 -0.42 -16.34
N THR A 56 -3.10 -0.69 -15.17
CA THR A 56 -2.80 -1.91 -14.40
C THR A 56 -3.18 -3.16 -15.19
N ALA A 57 -4.35 -3.16 -15.83
CA ALA A 57 -4.82 -4.27 -16.65
C ALA A 57 -3.88 -4.53 -17.83
N THR A 58 -3.42 -3.46 -18.48
CA THR A 58 -2.44 -3.51 -19.57
C THR A 58 -1.09 -4.05 -19.08
N ALA A 59 -0.57 -3.52 -17.97
CA ALA A 59 0.71 -3.94 -17.39
C ALA A 59 0.73 -5.41 -16.96
N LEU A 60 -0.41 -5.95 -16.53
CA LEU A 60 -0.55 -7.33 -16.04
C LEU A 60 -1.10 -8.30 -17.10
N GLY A 61 -1.44 -7.83 -18.30
CA GLY A 61 -2.01 -8.68 -19.36
C GLY A 61 -3.38 -9.27 -19.02
N ILE A 62 -4.22 -8.53 -18.28
CA ILE A 62 -5.57 -8.96 -17.85
C ILE A 62 -6.64 -7.98 -18.30
N SER A 63 -7.92 -8.36 -18.17
CA SER A 63 -9.02 -7.43 -18.46
C SER A 63 -9.16 -6.35 -17.36
N PRO A 64 -9.62 -5.13 -17.69
CA PRO A 64 -9.93 -4.10 -16.69
C PRO A 64 -10.94 -4.57 -15.64
N ARG A 65 -11.90 -5.41 -16.03
CA ARG A 65 -12.85 -6.05 -15.10
C ARG A 65 -12.13 -6.94 -14.09
N THR A 66 -11.16 -7.74 -14.54
CA THR A 66 -10.34 -8.59 -13.67
C THR A 66 -9.50 -7.75 -12.74
N ALA A 67 -8.81 -6.73 -13.25
CA ALA A 67 -8.00 -5.82 -12.44
C ALA A 67 -8.82 -5.12 -11.34
N LYS A 68 -10.03 -4.65 -11.67
CA LYS A 68 -10.96 -4.05 -10.70
C LYS A 68 -11.37 -5.04 -9.61
N ARG A 69 -11.73 -6.28 -9.98
CA ARG A 69 -12.11 -7.32 -9.01
C ARG A 69 -10.96 -7.69 -8.09
N ASP A 70 -9.77 -7.86 -8.66
CA ASP A 70 -8.56 -8.22 -7.93
C ASP A 70 -8.12 -7.09 -6.99
N TRP A 71 -8.27 -5.83 -7.40
CA TRP A 71 -8.07 -4.66 -6.52
C TRP A 71 -9.03 -4.64 -5.33
N THR A 72 -10.33 -4.89 -5.58
CA THR A 72 -11.32 -4.96 -4.51
C THR A 72 -10.99 -6.07 -3.51
N PHE A 73 -10.59 -7.25 -4.00
CA PHE A 73 -10.17 -8.36 -3.15
C PHE A 73 -8.95 -7.99 -2.33
N ALA A 74 -7.89 -7.47 -2.97
CA ALA A 74 -6.62 -7.17 -2.32
C ALA A 74 -6.81 -6.19 -1.15
N ARG A 75 -7.58 -5.12 -1.36
CA ARG A 75 -7.88 -4.13 -0.30
C ARG A 75 -8.64 -4.73 0.88
N ALA A 76 -9.66 -5.56 0.60
CA ALA A 76 -10.45 -6.20 1.65
C ALA A 76 -9.58 -7.19 2.46
N TRP A 77 -8.71 -7.93 1.76
CA TRP A 77 -7.79 -8.87 2.37
C TRP A 77 -6.75 -8.15 3.24
N LEU A 78 -6.07 -7.13 2.72
CA LEU A 78 -5.05 -6.36 3.47
C LEU A 78 -5.64 -5.71 4.71
N ARG A 79 -6.83 -5.11 4.60
CA ARG A 79 -7.53 -4.53 5.76
C ARG A 79 -7.79 -5.57 6.85
N ARG A 80 -8.23 -6.78 6.47
CA ARG A 80 -8.45 -7.87 7.42
C ARG A 80 -7.15 -8.31 8.06
N GLU A 81 -6.09 -8.49 7.27
CA GLU A 81 -4.81 -8.99 7.74
C GLU A 81 -4.17 -8.01 8.76
N MET A 82 -4.17 -6.71 8.44
CA MET A 82 -3.65 -5.69 9.35
C MET A 82 -4.45 -5.57 10.66
N GLN A 83 -5.74 -5.88 10.64
CA GLN A 83 -6.56 -5.94 11.86
C GLN A 83 -6.24 -7.14 12.75
N LEU A 84 -5.74 -8.24 12.17
CA LEU A 84 -5.31 -9.42 12.93
C LEU A 84 -3.94 -9.18 13.58
N GLU A 85 -3.04 -8.47 12.90
CA GLU A 85 -1.72 -8.10 13.43
C GLU A 85 -1.77 -7.05 14.54
N ALA A 86 -2.75 -6.14 14.51
CA ALA A 86 -2.91 -5.12 15.55
C ALA A 86 -3.40 -5.69 16.91
N GLY A 87 -3.83 -6.97 16.96
CA GLY A 87 -4.51 -7.55 18.12
C GLY A 87 -5.86 -6.86 18.41
N PRO A 88 -6.71 -7.41 19.31
CA PRO A 88 -7.83 -6.64 19.84
C PRO A 88 -7.26 -5.39 20.52
N LEU A 89 -7.77 -4.22 20.16
CA LEU A 89 -7.62 -3.03 21.01
C LEU A 89 -8.13 -3.42 22.40
N ASP A 90 -7.26 -3.41 23.41
CA ASP A 90 -7.68 -3.58 24.80
C ASP A 90 -8.53 -2.40 25.28
#